data_AF-A0A7Y2XKF7-F1
#
_entry.id   AF-A0A7Y2XKF7-F1
#
_cell.length_a   1.000
_cell.length_b   1.000
_cell.length_c   1.000
_cell.angle_alpha   90.00
_cell.angle_beta   90.00
_cell.angle_gamma   90.00
#
_symmetry.space_group_name_H-M   'P 1'
#
loop_
_entity.id
_entity.type
_entity.pdbx_description
1 polymer ?
#
loop_
_entity_poly.entity_id
_entity_poly.type
_entity_poly.pdbx_seq_one_letter_code
_entity_poly.pdbx_strand_id
1 'polypeptide(L)'
;MDELSAPNVTAKFGFFGFILGAISLVILVVQMSALFEPEPEKSAATTIGEIAAEIKDSAARALSGEPAPVAPPPPPSYGPMITIVALVMAGAAMISGGIALYRHEPTRLPVLAIGFGTSAIVMHFVFWLALLICGIVLLVSIMNNLGDILPS
;
A
#
# COMPACT_ATOMS: atom_id res chain seq x y z
N MET A 1 12.47 -55.14 4.59
CA MET A 1 12.02 -54.28 5.69
C MET A 1 11.54 -53.02 5.03
N ASP A 2 10.24 -52.99 4.74
CA ASP A 2 9.57 -51.93 4.02
C ASP A 2 9.77 -50.58 4.73
N GLU A 3 10.15 -49.56 3.95
CA GLU A 3 9.96 -48.18 4.34
C GLU A 3 8.49 -47.99 4.72
N LEU A 4 8.23 -47.87 6.02
CA LEU A 4 6.98 -47.36 6.57
C LEU A 4 6.77 -45.96 6.01
N SER A 5 6.08 -45.91 4.87
CA SER A 5 5.56 -44.70 4.26
C SER A 5 4.74 -43.98 5.32
N ALA A 6 5.33 -42.90 5.86
CA ALA A 6 4.65 -42.04 6.81
C ALA A 6 3.29 -41.65 6.21
N PRO A 7 2.20 -41.64 7.02
CA PRO A 7 0.90 -41.24 6.54
C PRO A 7 1.04 -39.87 5.87
N ASN A 8 0.68 -39.79 4.60
CA ASN A 8 0.79 -38.58 3.79
C ASN A 8 -0.32 -37.62 4.24
N VAL A 9 -0.13 -37.00 5.42
CA VAL A 9 -1.07 -36.03 5.99
C VAL A 9 -1.12 -34.85 5.04
N THR A 10 -2.21 -34.76 4.28
CA THR A 10 -2.38 -33.71 3.27
C THR A 10 -2.46 -32.35 3.96
N ALA A 11 -1.49 -31.48 3.67
CA ALA A 11 -1.39 -30.14 4.24
C ALA A 11 -2.35 -29.14 3.58
N LYS A 12 -3.67 -29.38 3.67
CA LYS A 12 -4.68 -28.59 2.94
C LYS A 12 -4.74 -27.15 3.44
N PHE A 13 -4.70 -26.94 4.75
CA PHE A 13 -4.77 -25.61 5.35
C PHE A 13 -3.46 -24.85 5.18
N GLY A 14 -2.31 -25.54 5.35
CA GLY A 14 -1.00 -24.95 5.11
C GLY A 14 -0.81 -24.51 3.67
N PHE A 15 -1.24 -25.34 2.70
CA PHE A 15 -1.17 -24.99 1.28
C PHE A 15 -2.08 -23.81 0.93
N PHE A 16 -3.34 -23.81 1.40
CA PHE A 16 -4.26 -22.72 1.15
C PHE A 16 -3.74 -21.39 1.71
N GLY A 17 -3.24 -21.40 2.95
CA GLY A 17 -2.65 -20.22 3.57
C GLY A 17 -1.43 -19.71 2.84
N PHE A 18 -0.56 -20.61 2.38
CA PHE A 18 0.62 -20.25 1.60
C PHE A 18 0.24 -19.52 0.30
N ILE A 19 -0.70 -20.06 -0.47
CA ILE A 19 -1.16 -19.42 -1.72
C ILE A 19 -1.77 -18.05 -1.44
N LEU A 20 -2.59 -17.93 -0.40
CA LEU A 20 -3.24 -16.68 -0.04
C LEU A 20 -2.22 -15.60 0.36
N GLY A 21 -1.21 -15.98 1.16
CA GLY A 21 -0.13 -15.09 1.57
C GLY A 21 0.76 -14.67 0.40
N ALA A 22 1.10 -15.60 -0.49
CA ALA A 22 1.89 -15.31 -1.68
C ALA A 22 1.16 -14.35 -2.63
N ILE A 23 -0.13 -14.58 -2.91
CA ILE A 23 -0.94 -13.70 -3.75
C ILE A 23 -1.06 -12.31 -3.13
N SER A 24 -1.36 -12.23 -1.82
CA SER A 24 -1.43 -10.96 -1.09
C SER A 24 -0.14 -10.15 -1.23
N LEU A 25 1.01 -10.80 -1.01
CA LEU A 25 2.31 -10.15 -1.14
C LEU A 25 2.54 -9.61 -2.55
N VAL A 26 2.24 -10.41 -3.59
CA VAL A 26 2.37 -9.97 -4.99
C VAL A 26 1.48 -8.76 -5.28
N ILE A 27 0.21 -8.77 -4.85
CA ILE A 27 -0.70 -7.65 -5.04
C ILE A 27 -0.14 -6.37 -4.42
N LEU A 28 0.37 -6.46 -3.19
CA LEU A 28 0.94 -5.30 -2.50
C LEU A 28 2.21 -4.80 -3.20
N VAL A 29 3.11 -5.69 -3.63
CA VAL A 29 4.30 -5.32 -4.40
C VAL A 29 3.92 -4.59 -5.69
N VAL A 30 2.96 -5.12 -6.45
CA VAL A 30 2.49 -4.49 -7.69
C VAL A 30 1.87 -3.12 -7.44
N GLN A 31 1.03 -2.97 -6.41
CA GLN A 31 0.48 -1.66 -6.03
C GLN A 31 1.57 -0.65 -5.66
N MET A 32 2.61 -1.07 -4.94
CA MET A 32 3.71 -0.17 -4.60
C MET A 32 4.51 0.25 -5.83
N SER A 33 4.70 -0.64 -6.80
CA SER A 33 5.34 -0.28 -8.07
C SER A 33 4.52 0.73 -8.87
N ALA A 34 3.19 0.60 -8.85
CA ALA A 34 2.30 1.52 -9.56
C ALA A 34 2.41 2.97 -9.04
N LEU A 35 2.82 3.20 -7.78
CA LEU A 35 3.07 4.54 -7.25
C LEU A 35 4.26 5.26 -7.90
N PHE A 36 5.20 4.51 -8.48
CA PHE A 36 6.39 5.06 -9.14
C PHE A 36 6.26 5.08 -10.66
N GLU A 37 5.13 4.61 -11.20
CA GLU A 37 4.88 4.70 -12.62
C GLU A 37 4.61 6.17 -12.97
N PRO A 38 5.39 6.79 -13.87
CA PRO A 38 5.21 8.19 -14.21
C PRO A 38 3.86 8.34 -14.92
N GLU A 39 2.86 8.86 -14.21
CA GLU A 39 1.60 9.33 -14.77
C GLU A 39 1.91 10.26 -15.95
N PRO A 40 1.54 9.88 -17.19
CA PRO A 40 1.95 10.63 -18.38
C PRO A 40 1.32 12.02 -18.50
N GLU A 41 0.43 12.44 -17.60
CA GLU A 41 -0.43 13.61 -17.86
C GLU A 41 -0.07 14.91 -17.13
N LYS A 42 0.55 14.93 -15.93
CA LYS A 42 0.96 16.20 -15.29
C LYS A 42 2.18 16.02 -14.39
N SER A 43 3.25 16.79 -14.66
CA SER A 43 4.38 16.94 -13.74
C SER A 43 3.89 17.51 -12.40
N ALA A 44 4.43 17.03 -11.27
CA ALA A 44 4.08 17.52 -9.95
C ALA A 44 4.18 19.05 -9.82
N ALA A 45 5.15 19.67 -10.51
CA ALA A 45 5.30 21.12 -10.57
C ALA A 45 4.11 21.81 -11.25
N THR A 46 3.57 21.22 -12.32
CA THR A 46 2.39 21.73 -13.03
C THR A 46 1.15 21.62 -12.15
N THR A 47 0.96 20.48 -11.47
CA THR A 47 -0.16 20.28 -10.54
C THR A 47 -0.11 21.26 -9.37
N ILE A 48 1.07 21.49 -8.78
CA ILE A 48 1.24 22.49 -7.72
C ILE A 48 0.94 23.91 -8.22
N GLY A 49 1.40 24.26 -9.43
CA GLY A 49 1.12 25.55 -10.04
C GLY A 49 -0.37 25.77 -10.33
N GLU A 50 -1.05 24.73 -10.82
CA GLU A 50 -2.50 24.74 -11.07
C GLU A 50 -3.28 24.92 -9.76
N ILE A 51 -2.91 24.19 -8.70
CA ILE A 51 -3.51 24.36 -7.36
C ILE A 51 -3.28 25.78 -6.83
N ALA A 52 -2.08 26.35 -6.98
CA ALA A 52 -1.80 27.71 -6.54
C ALA A 52 -2.63 28.76 -7.30
N ALA A 53 -2.82 28.58 -8.62
CA ALA A 53 -3.69 29.42 -9.43
C ALA A 53 -5.17 29.28 -9.01
N GLU A 54 -5.64 28.05 -8.78
CA GLU A 54 -6.99 27.79 -8.29
C GLU A 54 -7.26 28.42 -6.93
N ILE A 55 -6.28 28.42 -6.01
CA ILE A 55 -6.39 29.08 -4.71
C ILE A 55 -6.53 30.60 -4.89
N LYS A 56 -5.70 31.20 -5.75
CA LYS A 56 -5.78 32.64 -6.06
C LYS A 56 -7.16 33.00 -6.62
N ASP A 57 -7.62 32.26 -7.61
CA ASP A 57 -8.91 32.53 -8.27
C ASP A 57 -10.08 32.29 -7.31
N SER A 58 -9.98 31.29 -6.44
CA SER A 58 -10.97 31.03 -5.39
C SER A 58 -11.02 32.15 -4.36
N ALA A 59 -9.86 32.70 -3.96
CA ALA A 59 -9.80 33.86 -3.09
C ALA A 59 -10.41 35.12 -3.75
N ALA A 60 -10.13 35.33 -5.04
CA ALA A 60 -10.70 36.46 -5.79
C ALA A 60 -12.25 36.37 -5.88
N ARG A 61 -12.79 35.18 -6.17
CA ARG A 61 -14.24 34.94 -6.21
C ARG A 61 -14.91 35.08 -4.85
N ALA A 62 -14.25 34.63 -3.78
CA ALA A 62 -14.74 34.80 -2.42
C ALA A 62 -14.84 36.28 -2.03
N LEU A 63 -13.91 37.11 -2.51
CA LEU A 63 -13.93 38.56 -2.30
C LEU A 63 -15.00 39.27 -3.16
N SER A 64 -15.29 38.78 -4.36
CA SER A 64 -16.35 39.33 -5.24
C SER A 64 -17.76 38.84 -4.90
N GLY A 65 -17.89 37.86 -3.99
CA GLY A 65 -19.18 37.28 -3.61
C GLY A 65 -19.77 36.33 -4.64
N GLU A 66 -18.95 35.86 -5.60
CA GLU A 66 -19.38 34.90 -6.61
C GLU A 66 -19.57 33.49 -6.01
N PRO A 67 -20.59 32.73 -6.46
CA PRO A 67 -20.80 31.35 -6.02
C PRO A 67 -19.61 30.45 -6.38
N ALA A 68 -19.26 29.52 -5.48
CA ALA A 68 -18.24 28.52 -5.77
C ALA A 68 -18.71 27.57 -6.90
N PRO A 69 -17.83 27.20 -7.85
CA PRO A 69 -18.13 26.19 -8.85
C PRO A 69 -18.51 24.85 -8.19
N VAL A 70 -19.45 24.12 -8.79
CA VAL A 70 -19.80 22.76 -8.36
C VAL A 70 -18.64 21.84 -8.72
N ALA A 71 -18.02 21.22 -7.72
CA ALA A 71 -16.93 20.27 -7.94
C ALA A 71 -17.43 19.07 -8.78
N PRO A 72 -16.67 18.63 -9.80
CA PRO A 72 -16.98 17.40 -10.52
C PRO A 72 -17.02 16.22 -9.55
N PRO A 73 -17.85 15.19 -9.82
CA PRO A 73 -17.80 13.97 -9.04
C PRO A 73 -16.39 13.36 -9.12
N PRO A 74 -15.80 12.96 -7.98
CA PRO A 74 -14.47 12.37 -7.99
C PRO A 74 -14.49 11.08 -8.83
N PRO A 75 -13.42 10.82 -9.60
CA PRO A 75 -13.32 9.58 -10.35
C PRO A 75 -13.33 8.38 -9.39
N PRO A 76 -13.93 7.24 -9.78
CA PRO A 76 -13.93 6.04 -8.96
C PRO A 76 -12.49 5.54 -8.73
N SER A 77 -12.07 5.44 -7.47
CA SER A 77 -10.76 4.94 -7.06
C SER A 77 -10.88 3.53 -6.47
N TYR A 78 -10.25 2.55 -7.11
CA TYR A 78 -10.25 1.15 -6.68
C TYR A 78 -9.02 0.77 -5.83
N GLY A 79 -7.99 1.62 -5.78
CA GLY A 79 -6.74 1.35 -5.05
C GLY A 79 -6.94 1.00 -3.56
N PRO A 80 -7.71 1.80 -2.79
CA PRO A 80 -7.99 1.49 -1.39
C PRO A 80 -8.67 0.14 -1.20
N MET A 81 -9.63 -0.19 -2.08
CA MET A 81 -10.37 -1.45 -2.01
C MET A 81 -9.45 -2.65 -2.24
N ILE A 82 -8.58 -2.58 -3.26
CA ILE A 82 -7.60 -3.63 -3.58
C ILE A 82 -6.62 -3.83 -2.42
N THR A 83 -6.15 -2.73 -1.81
CA THR A 83 -5.28 -2.79 -0.62
C THR A 83 -5.95 -3.49 0.56
N ILE A 84 -7.20 -3.16 0.86
CA ILE A 84 -7.95 -3.79 1.96
C ILE A 84 -8.09 -5.30 1.71
N VAL A 85 -8.48 -5.69 0.49
CA VAL A 85 -8.61 -7.11 0.12
C VAL A 85 -7.27 -7.84 0.29
N ALA A 86 -6.16 -7.24 -0.16
CA ALA A 86 -4.83 -7.83 -0.02
C ALA A 86 -4.43 -8.01 1.45
N LEU A 87 -4.66 -7.03 2.31
CA LEU A 87 -4.35 -7.13 3.74
C LEU A 87 -5.22 -8.17 4.46
N VAL A 88 -6.50 -8.27 4.09
CA VAL A 88 -7.38 -9.32 4.61
C VAL A 88 -6.89 -10.71 4.18
N MET A 89 -6.43 -10.86 2.93
CA MET A 89 -5.82 -12.10 2.45
C MET A 89 -4.54 -12.46 3.23
N ALA A 90 -3.68 -11.49 3.55
CA ALA A 90 -2.52 -11.73 4.41
C ALA A 90 -2.93 -12.19 5.82
N GLY A 91 -3.95 -11.56 6.40
CA GLY A 91 -4.54 -11.99 7.68
C GLY A 91 -5.05 -13.42 7.66
N ALA A 92 -5.83 -13.76 6.64
CA ALA A 92 -6.36 -15.11 6.46
C ALA A 92 -5.26 -16.15 6.19
N ALA A 93 -4.15 -15.78 5.53
CA ALA A 93 -2.97 -16.62 5.35
C ALA A 93 -2.31 -16.98 6.69
N MET A 94 -2.16 -16.00 7.58
CA MET A 94 -1.62 -16.24 8.93
C MET A 94 -2.53 -17.13 9.77
N ILE A 95 -3.84 -16.88 9.73
CA ILE A 95 -4.82 -17.68 10.49
C ILE A 95 -4.84 -19.13 9.99
N SER A 96 -4.87 -19.35 8.67
CA SER A 96 -4.86 -20.69 8.08
C SER A 96 -3.54 -21.43 8.35
N GLY A 97 -2.39 -20.74 8.31
CA GLY A 97 -1.12 -21.29 8.76
C GLY A 97 -1.14 -21.67 10.24
N GLY A 98 -1.71 -20.83 11.12
CA GLY A 98 -1.88 -21.15 12.54
C GLY A 98 -2.76 -22.40 12.77
N ILE A 99 -3.89 -22.50 12.05
CA ILE A 99 -4.78 -23.68 12.10
C ILE A 99 -4.04 -24.94 11.63
N ALA A 100 -3.25 -24.84 10.57
CA ALA A 100 -2.51 -25.98 10.04
C ALA A 100 -1.43 -26.49 11.01
N LEU A 101 -0.73 -25.58 11.71
CA LEU A 101 0.17 -25.96 12.81
C LEU A 101 -0.58 -26.63 13.97
N TYR A 102 -1.73 -26.09 14.36
CA TYR A 102 -2.57 -26.67 15.41
C TYR A 102 -3.06 -28.09 15.05
N ARG A 103 -3.38 -28.31 13.77
CA ARG A 103 -3.79 -29.62 13.24
C ARG A 103 -2.63 -30.61 13.03
N HIS A 104 -1.40 -30.23 13.38
CA HIS A 104 -0.21 -31.05 13.19
C HIS A 104 0.02 -31.44 11.71
N GLU A 105 -0.30 -30.53 10.78
CA GLU A 105 0.07 -30.67 9.36
C GLU A 105 1.60 -30.53 9.19
N PRO A 106 2.19 -31.03 8.08
CA PRO A 106 3.59 -30.82 7.74
C PRO A 106 4.00 -29.34 7.88
N THR A 107 4.89 -29.06 8.84
CA THR A 107 5.17 -27.70 9.35
C THR A 107 5.73 -26.71 8.33
N ARG A 108 6.26 -27.19 7.20
CA ARG A 108 6.85 -26.32 6.16
C ARG A 108 5.84 -25.34 5.57
N LEU A 109 4.68 -25.81 5.11
CA LEU A 109 3.68 -24.94 4.45
C LEU A 109 3.02 -23.94 5.41
N PRO A 110 2.62 -24.33 6.63
CA PRO A 110 2.07 -23.40 7.61
C PRO A 110 3.04 -22.29 8.03
N VAL A 111 4.33 -22.61 8.22
CA VAL A 111 5.36 -21.61 8.54
C VAL A 111 5.54 -20.64 7.39
N LEU A 112 5.54 -21.12 6.15
CA LEU A 112 5.58 -20.25 4.97
C LEU A 112 4.33 -19.36 4.89
N ALA A 113 3.12 -19.89 5.12
CA ALA A 113 1.88 -19.12 5.10
C ALA A 113 1.91 -17.94 6.09
N ILE A 114 2.34 -18.21 7.33
CA ILE A 114 2.51 -17.17 8.36
C ILE A 114 3.60 -16.18 7.95
N GLY A 115 4.72 -16.67 7.44
CA GLY A 115 5.84 -15.84 6.98
C GLY A 115 5.44 -14.88 5.87
N PHE A 116 4.76 -15.36 4.83
CA PHE A 116 4.26 -14.54 3.71
C PHE A 116 3.17 -13.55 4.14
N GLY A 117 2.24 -13.96 5.00
CA GLY A 117 1.23 -13.04 5.55
C GLY A 117 1.84 -11.95 6.42
N THR A 118 2.79 -12.31 7.28
CA THR A 118 3.50 -11.34 8.15
C THR A 118 4.34 -10.37 7.31
N SER A 119 5.09 -10.89 6.33
CA SER A 119 5.95 -10.06 5.48
C SER A 119 5.14 -9.08 4.64
N ALA A 120 3.97 -9.48 4.13
CA ALA A 120 3.05 -8.61 3.40
C ALA A 120 2.61 -7.40 4.24
N ILE A 121 2.19 -7.63 5.49
CA ILE A 121 1.74 -6.56 6.40
C ILE A 121 2.90 -5.64 6.79
N VAL A 122 4.03 -6.24 7.20
CA VAL A 122 5.22 -5.47 7.61
C VAL A 122 5.75 -4.65 6.44
N MET A 123 5.85 -5.23 5.25
CA MET A 123 6.30 -4.53 4.05
C MET A 123 5.39 -3.34 3.72
N HIS A 124 4.06 -3.53 3.75
CA HIS A 124 3.11 -2.46 3.50
C HIS A 124 3.30 -1.29 4.47
N PHE A 125 3.42 -1.58 5.77
CA PHE A 125 3.62 -0.55 6.79
C PHE A 125 4.98 0.16 6.65
N VAL A 126 6.06 -0.60 6.48
CA VAL A 126 7.42 -0.05 6.33
C VAL A 126 7.51 0.84 5.10
N PHE A 127 6.86 0.47 4.00
CA PHE A 127 6.84 1.28 2.79
C PHE A 127 6.20 2.65 3.01
N TRP A 128 5.00 2.70 3.62
CA TRP A 128 4.33 3.97 3.92
C TRP A 128 5.10 4.81 4.94
N LEU A 129 5.71 4.17 5.93
CA LEU A 129 6.58 4.85 6.88
C LEU A 129 7.80 5.47 6.19
N ALA A 130 8.42 4.76 5.24
CA ALA A 130 9.55 5.27 4.47
C ALA A 130 9.15 6.48 3.60
N LEU A 131 7.99 6.43 2.93
CA LEU A 131 7.47 7.57 2.17
C LEU A 131 7.18 8.79 3.06
N LEU A 132 6.64 8.58 4.25
CA LEU A 132 6.40 9.66 5.21
C LEU A 132 7.71 10.33 5.64
N ILE A 133 8.72 9.54 6.00
CA ILE A 133 10.05 10.06 6.38
C ILE A 133 10.66 10.83 5.20
N CYS A 134 10.61 10.26 4.00
CA CYS A 134 11.07 10.92 2.77
C CYS A 134 10.36 12.26 2.55
N GLY A 135 9.04 12.30 2.67
CA GLY A 135 8.24 13.52 2.54
C GLY A 135 8.61 14.60 3.55
N ILE A 136 8.83 14.23 4.82
CA ILE A 136 9.28 15.18 5.85
C ILE A 136 10.66 15.74 5.52
N VAL A 137 11.61 14.89 5.12
CA VAL A 137 12.97 15.32 4.72
C VAL A 137 12.92 16.28 3.52
N LEU A 138 12.09 15.98 2.52
CA LEU A 138 11.90 16.86 1.37
C LEU A 138 11.31 18.22 1.78
N LEU A 139 10.30 18.23 2.65
CA LEU A 139 9.69 19.47 3.13
C LEU A 139 10.71 20.35 3.87
N VAL A 140 11.47 19.77 4.80
CA VAL A 140 12.56 20.51 5.51
C VAL A 140 13.57 21.07 4.52
N SER A 141 13.96 20.29 3.51
CA SER A 141 14.89 20.74 2.47
C SER A 141 14.36 21.92 1.67
N ILE A 142 13.07 21.90 1.30
CA ILE A 142 12.41 23.00 0.59
C ILE A 142 12.37 24.26 1.47
N MET A 143 12.00 24.12 2.76
CA MET A 143 11.95 25.26 3.68
C MET A 143 13.32 25.93 3.86
N ASN A 144 14.38 25.15 4.04
CA ASN A 144 15.74 25.68 4.15
C ASN A 144 16.16 26.41 2.87
N ASN A 145 15.83 25.84 1.70
CA ASN A 145 16.17 26.46 0.43
C ASN A 145 15.39 27.75 0.16
N LEU A 146 14.10 27.82 0.53
CA LEU A 146 13.30 29.04 0.43
C LEU A 146 13.79 30.15 1.37
N GLY A 147 14.26 29.80 2.57
CA GLY A 147 14.88 30.73 3.50
C GLY A 147 16.16 31.38 2.96
N ASP A 148 16.93 30.65 2.14
CA ASP A 148 18.11 31.19 1.46
C ASP A 148 17.74 32.09 0.26
N ILE A 149 16.58 31.89 -0.37
CA ILE A 149 16.15 32.61 -1.59
C ILE A 149 15.38 33.90 -1.29
N LEU A 150 14.62 33.95 -0.19
CA LEU A 150 13.89 35.15 0.24
C LEU A 150 14.76 35.95 1.23
N PRO A 151 15.43 37.04 0.81
CA PRO A 151 16.17 37.87 1.74
C PRO A 151 15.19 38.51 2.74
N SER A 152 15.44 38.28 4.02
CA SER A 152 14.81 39.01 5.13
C SER A 152 15.19 40.48 5.11
#